data_AF-A0A7Y6PIU7-F1
#
_entry.id   AF-A0A7Y6PIU7-F1
#
_cell.length_a   1.000
_cell.length_b   1.000
_cell.length_c   1.000
_cell.angle_alpha   90.00
_cell.angle_beta   90.00
_cell.angle_gamma   90.00
#
_symmetry.space_group_name_H-M   'P 1'
#
loop_
_entity.id
_entity.type
_entity.pdbx_description
1 polymer ?
#
loop_
_entity_poly.entity_id
_entity_poly.type
_entity_poly.pdbx_seq_one_letter_code
_entity_poly.pdbx_strand_id
1 'polypeptide(L)'
;DNSGVLKYVRCEFAGIEYSTDNEINAITFGSVGSGTTVDYVQVSYSGDDSYEWFGGSVNCKHLVALGTWDDDFDTDNGFSGKLQFLAALRNPKIGDKSAS
;
A
#
# COMPACT_ATOMS: atom_id res chain seq x y z
N ASP A 1 -9.89 -11.31 -14.13
CA ASP A 1 -10.47 -10.08 -13.59
C ASP A 1 -9.50 -8.90 -13.81
N ASN A 2 -10.00 -7.70 -14.08
CA ASN A 2 -9.23 -6.51 -14.46
C ASN A 2 -9.93 -5.22 -14.01
N SER A 3 -9.27 -4.41 -13.18
CA SER A 3 -9.75 -3.13 -12.63
C SER A 3 -9.11 -1.90 -13.29
N GLY A 4 -8.32 -2.09 -14.36
CA GLY A 4 -7.72 -1.02 -15.15
C GLY A 4 -6.20 -0.93 -15.05
N VAL A 5 -5.68 0.30 -15.13
CA VAL A 5 -4.25 0.60 -15.15
C VAL A 5 -3.94 1.71 -14.15
N LEU A 6 -3.06 1.41 -13.20
CA LEU A 6 -2.43 2.37 -12.30
C LEU A 6 -0.94 2.40 -12.63
N LYS A 7 -0.51 3.39 -13.41
CA LYS A 7 0.88 3.49 -13.87
C LYS A 7 1.42 4.91 -13.82
N TYR A 8 2.63 5.09 -13.28
CA TYR A 8 3.25 6.40 -13.06
C TYR A 8 2.39 7.33 -12.19
N VAL A 9 1.89 6.80 -11.06
CA VAL A 9 1.05 7.52 -10.12
C VAL A 9 1.79 7.80 -8.82
N ARG A 10 1.57 9.00 -8.26
CA ARG A 10 2.00 9.37 -6.91
C ARG A 10 0.78 9.63 -6.03
N CYS A 11 0.75 9.02 -4.85
CA CYS A 11 -0.19 9.34 -3.77
C CYS A 11 0.63 9.91 -2.61
N GLU A 12 0.28 11.10 -2.11
CA GLU A 12 1.09 11.80 -1.12
C GLU A 12 0.22 12.35 0.00
N PHE A 13 0.67 12.18 1.25
CA PHE A 13 -0.02 12.64 2.46
C PHE A 13 -1.45 12.10 2.61
N ALA A 14 -1.69 10.91 2.05
CA ALA A 14 -2.94 10.19 2.21
C ALA A 14 -2.95 9.43 3.55
N GLY A 15 -4.10 8.87 3.87
CA GLY A 15 -4.35 8.08 5.06
C GLY A 15 -4.60 8.89 6.33
N ILE A 16 -5.49 8.37 7.17
CA ILE A 16 -5.96 9.02 8.40
C ILE A 16 -6.51 7.98 9.37
N GLU A 17 -6.21 8.13 10.66
CA GLU A 17 -6.94 7.44 11.73
C GLU A 17 -8.39 7.93 11.73
N TYR A 18 -9.32 7.09 11.28
CA TYR A 18 -10.74 7.44 11.25
C TYR A 18 -11.35 7.29 12.65
N SER A 19 -10.97 6.24 13.37
CA SER A 19 -11.20 6.05 14.80
C SER A 19 -10.11 5.14 15.37
N THR A 20 -10.04 5.00 16.69
CA THR A 20 -9.09 4.07 17.34
C THR A 20 -9.18 2.68 16.74
N ASP A 21 -8.06 2.15 16.27
CA ASP A 21 -7.89 0.84 15.62
C ASP A 21 -8.74 0.70 14.33
N ASN A 22 -8.93 1.81 13.61
CA ASN A 22 -9.64 1.84 12.34
C ASN A 22 -9.14 3.01 11.49
N GLU A 23 -8.15 2.71 10.68
CA GLU A 23 -7.40 3.63 9.86
C GLU A 23 -7.80 3.52 8.38
N ILE A 24 -7.39 4.50 7.59
CA ILE A 24 -7.58 4.53 6.14
C ILE A 24 -6.19 4.56 5.51
N ASN A 25 -5.91 3.62 4.62
CA ASN A 25 -4.63 3.50 3.92
C ASN A 25 -4.49 4.51 2.78
N ALA A 26 -3.28 4.66 2.25
CA ALA A 26 -3.05 5.47 1.05
C ALA A 26 -3.59 4.81 -0.23
N ILE A 27 -3.32 3.52 -0.45
CA ILE A 27 -3.85 2.76 -1.59
C ILE A 27 -4.31 1.39 -1.12
N THR A 28 -5.63 1.21 -1.08
CA THR A 28 -6.27 -0.06 -0.78
C THR A 28 -6.61 -0.82 -2.06
N PHE A 29 -6.15 -2.07 -2.16
CA PHE A 29 -6.53 -3.01 -3.23
C PHE A 29 -7.54 -4.03 -2.71
N GLY A 30 -8.82 -3.75 -2.87
CA GLY A 30 -9.90 -4.69 -2.52
C GLY A 30 -10.11 -5.76 -3.59
N SER A 31 -9.63 -6.99 -3.37
CA SER A 31 -9.86 -8.16 -4.24
C SER A 31 -9.52 -7.94 -5.73
N VAL A 32 -8.51 -7.12 -6.03
CA VAL A 32 -8.17 -6.73 -7.41
C VAL A 32 -7.57 -7.89 -8.20
N GLY A 33 -8.07 -8.13 -9.41
CA GLY A 33 -7.65 -9.25 -10.26
C GLY A 33 -6.32 -9.10 -10.99
N SER A 34 -5.75 -10.25 -11.37
CA SER A 34 -4.45 -10.39 -12.05
C SER A 34 -4.33 -9.78 -13.46
N GLY A 35 -5.45 -9.36 -14.07
CA GLY A 35 -5.45 -8.64 -15.35
C GLY A 35 -5.22 -7.13 -15.20
N THR A 36 -5.26 -6.60 -13.97
CA THR A 36 -5.00 -5.19 -13.66
C THR A 36 -3.51 -4.89 -13.78
N THR A 37 -3.16 -3.73 -14.32
CA THR A 37 -1.76 -3.26 -14.36
C THR A 37 -1.49 -2.28 -13.24
N VAL A 38 -0.55 -2.62 -12.36
CA VAL A 38 -0.03 -1.71 -11.32
C VAL A 38 1.49 -1.66 -11.46
N ASP A 39 2.04 -0.52 -11.89
CA ASP A 39 3.46 -0.41 -12.23
C ASP A 39 3.97 1.04 -12.02
N TYR A 40 5.16 1.23 -11.45
CA TYR A 40 5.72 2.57 -11.15
C TYR A 40 4.76 3.45 -10.35
N VAL A 41 4.39 3.00 -9.15
CA VAL A 41 3.53 3.75 -8.23
C VAL A 41 4.36 4.12 -7.01
N GLN A 42 4.19 5.34 -6.51
CA GLN A 42 4.83 5.79 -5.27
C GLN A 42 3.77 6.31 -4.30
N VAL A 43 3.90 5.90 -3.05
CA VAL A 43 3.21 6.50 -1.91
C VAL A 43 4.23 7.28 -1.07
N SER A 44 3.85 8.45 -0.58
CA SER A 44 4.72 9.27 0.29
C SER A 44 3.94 9.84 1.47
N TYR A 45 4.52 9.69 2.65
CA TYR A 45 4.02 10.21 3.92
C TYR A 45 2.58 9.77 4.20
N SER A 46 2.29 8.48 3.98
CA SER A 46 1.00 7.91 4.37
C SER A 46 0.84 7.99 5.88
N GLY A 47 -0.32 8.47 6.34
CA GLY A 47 -0.72 8.51 7.74
C GLY A 47 -1.14 7.16 8.31
N ASP A 48 -1.07 6.13 7.48
CA ASP A 48 -1.40 4.73 7.74
C ASP A 48 -0.62 3.87 6.72
N ASP A 49 -1.07 2.67 6.39
CA ASP A 49 -0.49 1.82 5.37
C ASP A 49 -0.28 2.51 4.01
N SER A 50 0.89 2.27 3.42
CA SER A 50 1.19 2.79 2.08
C SER A 50 0.42 2.00 1.01
N TYR A 51 0.49 0.68 1.07
CA TYR A 51 -0.24 -0.21 0.17
C TYR A 51 -0.80 -1.36 0.98
N GLU A 52 -2.10 -1.59 0.87
CA GLU A 52 -2.72 -2.75 1.51
C GLU A 52 -3.54 -3.55 0.51
N TRP A 53 -3.37 -4.87 0.52
CA TRP A 53 -4.13 -5.80 -0.31
C TRP A 53 -5.09 -6.64 0.52
N PHE A 54 -6.38 -6.30 0.52
CA PHE A 54 -7.44 -7.15 1.04
C PHE A 54 -7.85 -8.20 -0.01
N GLY A 55 -7.09 -9.29 -0.08
CA GLY A 55 -7.30 -10.38 -1.03
C GLY A 55 -6.96 -10.02 -2.48
N GLY A 56 -7.39 -10.88 -3.41
CA GLY A 56 -7.14 -10.67 -4.85
C GLY A 56 -5.84 -11.30 -5.36
N SER A 57 -5.48 -10.96 -6.61
CA SER A 57 -4.37 -11.59 -7.34
C SER A 57 -3.62 -10.63 -8.27
N VAL A 58 -3.81 -9.31 -8.11
CA VAL A 58 -3.10 -8.31 -8.90
C VAL A 58 -1.58 -8.45 -8.75
N ASN A 59 -0.88 -8.33 -9.87
CA ASN A 59 0.57 -8.27 -9.84
C ASN A 59 1.01 -6.81 -9.88
N CYS A 60 1.92 -6.44 -8.98
CA CYS A 60 2.43 -5.07 -8.87
C CYS A 60 3.94 -5.04 -9.08
N LYS A 61 4.42 -4.01 -9.79
CA LYS A 61 5.85 -3.81 -10.05
C LYS A 61 6.29 -2.38 -9.77
N HIS A 62 7.53 -2.20 -9.31
CA HIS A 62 8.13 -0.88 -9.05
C HIS A 62 7.25 -0.02 -8.12
N LEU A 63 7.12 -0.47 -6.87
CA LEU A 63 6.42 0.28 -5.84
C LEU A 63 7.41 0.94 -4.90
N VAL A 64 7.12 2.18 -4.52
CA VAL A 64 7.91 2.95 -3.55
C VAL A 64 7.01 3.41 -2.42
N ALA A 65 7.35 3.01 -1.20
CA ALA A 65 6.78 3.56 0.04
C ALA A 65 7.80 4.50 0.69
N LEU A 66 7.46 5.76 0.87
CA LEU A 66 8.34 6.77 1.46
C LEU A 66 7.72 7.37 2.70
N GLY A 67 8.31 7.13 3.88
CA GLY A 67 7.91 7.78 5.12
C GLY A 67 6.52 7.40 5.62
N THR A 68 6.08 6.18 5.34
CA THR A 68 4.85 5.56 5.88
C THR A 68 4.84 5.58 7.41
N TRP A 69 3.67 5.82 7.99
CA TRP A 69 3.48 5.78 9.44
C TRP A 69 3.36 4.34 9.96
N ASP A 70 2.46 3.52 9.39
CA ASP A 70 2.22 2.13 9.79
C ASP A 70 2.91 1.12 8.86
N ASP A 71 2.24 0.30 8.05
CA ASP A 71 2.92 -0.70 7.21
C ASP A 71 3.19 -0.23 5.77
N ASP A 72 4.42 -0.45 5.30
CA ASP A 72 4.81 -0.03 3.95
C ASP A 72 4.10 -0.86 2.87
N PHE A 73 3.89 -2.14 3.14
CA PHE A 73 3.23 -3.09 2.25
C PHE A 73 2.55 -4.16 3.11
N ASP A 74 1.23 -4.08 3.28
CA ASP A 74 0.46 -5.05 4.07
C ASP A 74 -0.48 -5.88 3.19
N THR A 75 -0.66 -7.15 3.54
CA THR A 75 -1.50 -8.07 2.78
C THR A 75 -2.38 -8.86 3.72
N ASP A 76 -3.65 -8.92 3.34
CA ASP A 76 -4.67 -9.56 4.13
C ASP A 76 -5.61 -10.40 3.28
N ASN A 77 -6.54 -11.12 3.92
CA ASN A 77 -7.57 -11.94 3.27
C ASN A 77 -7.06 -12.88 2.16
N GLY A 78 -5.84 -13.39 2.29
CA GLY A 78 -5.27 -14.37 1.37
C GLY A 78 -4.90 -13.82 -0.01
N PHE A 79 -4.42 -12.57 -0.08
CA PHE A 79 -3.80 -12.03 -1.29
C PHE A 79 -2.81 -13.04 -1.92
N SER A 80 -2.93 -13.22 -3.24
CA SER A 80 -2.23 -14.28 -3.99
C SER A 80 -1.49 -13.76 -5.22
N GLY A 81 -1.34 -12.45 -5.34
CA GLY A 81 -0.61 -11.80 -6.42
C GLY A 81 0.90 -11.83 -6.22
N LYS A 82 1.64 -11.26 -7.19
CA LYS A 82 3.10 -11.11 -7.10
C LYS A 82 3.48 -9.64 -7.00
N LEU A 83 4.33 -9.35 -6.03
CA LEU A 83 4.92 -8.03 -5.83
C LEU A 83 6.42 -8.09 -6.19
N GLN A 84 6.89 -7.25 -7.11
CA GLN A 84 8.31 -7.23 -7.51
C GLN A 84 8.87 -5.79 -7.56
N PHE A 85 10.13 -5.64 -7.15
CA PHE A 85 10.83 -4.36 -7.09
C PHE A 85 10.13 -3.37 -6.13
N LEU A 86 10.00 -3.81 -4.87
CA LEU A 86 9.49 -2.99 -3.77
C LEU A 86 10.66 -2.26 -3.10
N ALA A 87 10.46 -0.98 -2.81
CA ALA A 87 11.39 -0.21 -1.99
C ALA A 87 10.61 0.57 -0.92
N ALA A 88 11.07 0.48 0.32
CA ALA A 88 10.58 1.27 1.43
C ALA A 88 11.72 2.13 1.99
N LEU A 89 11.44 3.39 2.27
CA LEU A 89 12.33 4.28 3.02
C LEU A 89 11.55 4.93 4.15
N ARG A 90 11.75 4.45 5.37
CA ARG A 90 11.05 4.95 6.56
C ARG A 90 11.75 6.15 7.19
N ASN A 91 10.98 6.97 7.90
CA ASN A 91 11.54 8.03 8.73
C ASN A 91 11.84 7.46 10.12
N PRO A 92 13.10 7.48 10.60
CA PRO A 92 13.44 6.88 11.90
C PRO A 92 12.81 7.59 13.11
N LYS A 93 12.18 8.75 12.90
CA LYS A 93 11.49 9.52 13.94
C LYS A 93 9.97 9.39 13.90
N ILE A 94 9.42 8.75 12.86
CA ILE A 94 7.99 8.64 12.62
C ILE A 94 7.71 7.19 12.26
N GLY A 95 7.03 6.50 13.16
CA GLY A 95 6.58 5.13 12.99
C GLY A 95 5.60 4.81 14.10
N ASP A 96 4.69 3.89 13.84
CA ASP A 96 3.85 3.31 14.87
C ASP A 96 4.70 2.81 16.06
N LYS A 97 4.16 2.99 17.26
CA LYS A 97 4.62 2.28 18.45
C LYS A 97 3.88 0.96 18.49
N SER A 98 4.39 -0.04 17.77
CA SER A 98 3.91 -1.40 17.91
C SER A 98 4.17 -1.86 19.34
N ALA A 99 3.13 -1.82 20.18
CA ALA A 99 3.19 -2.16 21.58
C ALA A 99 3.10 -3.68 21.76
N SER A 100 4.02 -4.40 21.10
CA SER A 100 4.23 -5.87 21.15
C SER A 100 3.02 -6.77 20.88
#